data_AF-A0A1G2HQG6-F1
#
_entry.id   AF-A0A1G2HQG6-F1
#
_cell.length_a   1.000
_cell.length_b   1.000
_cell.length_c   1.000
_cell.angle_alpha   90.00
_cell.angle_beta   90.00
_cell.angle_gamma   90.00
#
_symmetry.space_group_name_H-M   'P 1'
#
loop_
_entity.id
_entity.type
_entity.pdbx_description
1 polymer ?
#
loop_
_entity_poly.entity_id
_entity_poly.type
_entity_poly.pdbx_seq_one_letter_code
_entity_poly.pdbx_strand_id
1 'polypeptide(L)'
;MIADFKNKQKKGPWSKLLFALGGVLILLVFVVLVIANIKVYNKRKELATQVDNLKNKIEAIQQKNEDLKKGISKSNDDAYIEKVAREDLDLQKEGETVISFIKAPNQQSSNNREKRNILQAWLGWASSGWDWLKNSFK
;
A
#
# COMPACT_ATOMS: atom_id res chain seq x y z
N MET A 1 12.46 7.05 -81.56
CA MET A 1 11.55 6.46 -80.55
C MET A 1 12.41 5.99 -79.39
N ILE A 2 12.23 6.55 -78.20
CA ILE A 2 12.96 6.13 -76.99
C ILE A 2 12.00 5.20 -76.22
N ALA A 3 12.38 3.93 -76.07
CA ALA A 3 11.60 2.97 -75.31
C ALA A 3 11.89 3.13 -73.82
N ASP A 4 10.85 3.41 -73.04
CA ASP A 4 10.91 3.54 -71.59
C ASP A 4 10.66 2.16 -70.95
N PHE A 5 11.70 1.56 -70.38
CA PHE A 5 11.61 0.24 -69.74
C PHE A 5 11.28 0.41 -68.25
N LYS A 6 9.98 0.47 -67.93
CA LYS A 6 9.50 0.43 -66.54
C LYS A 6 9.67 -0.97 -65.94
N ASN A 7 10.80 -1.18 -65.26
CA ASN A 7 11.12 -2.46 -64.63
C ASN A 7 10.25 -2.69 -63.37
N LYS A 8 9.16 -3.45 -63.49
CA LYS A 8 8.33 -3.87 -62.35
C LYS A 8 8.99 -5.06 -61.64
N GLN A 9 9.87 -4.78 -60.68
CA GLN A 9 10.39 -5.80 -59.77
C GLN A 9 9.23 -6.45 -58.99
N LYS A 10 8.87 -7.68 -59.34
CA LYS A 10 7.87 -8.47 -58.62
C LYS A 10 8.49 -8.91 -57.28
N LYS A 11 8.14 -8.22 -56.19
CA LYS A 11 8.51 -8.63 -54.82
C LYS A 11 7.95 -10.02 -54.55
N GLY A 12 8.81 -11.04 -54.61
CA GLY A 12 8.42 -12.44 -54.38
C GLY A 12 7.88 -12.67 -52.97
N PRO A 13 7.08 -13.74 -52.76
CA PRO A 13 6.43 -14.03 -51.47
C PRO A 13 7.44 -14.17 -50.30
N TRP A 14 8.68 -14.56 -50.62
CA TRP A 14 9.81 -14.65 -49.68
C TRP A 14 10.16 -13.32 -49.01
N SER A 15 10.06 -12.19 -49.74
CA SER A 15 10.32 -10.87 -49.15
C SER A 15 9.29 -10.49 -48.09
N LYS A 16 8.00 -10.84 -48.30
CA LYS A 16 6.93 -10.58 -47.33
C LYS A 16 7.09 -11.42 -46.07
N LEU A 17 7.53 -12.67 -46.19
CA LEU A 17 7.83 -13.55 -45.06
C LEU A 17 9.01 -13.03 -44.22
N LEU A 18 10.08 -12.56 -44.86
CA LEU A 18 11.23 -11.97 -44.15
C LEU A 18 10.84 -10.69 -43.40
N PHE A 19 10.04 -9.82 -44.00
CA PHE A 19 9.52 -8.61 -43.33
C PHE A 19 8.59 -8.96 -42.15
N ALA A 20 7.70 -9.96 -42.30
CA ALA A 20 6.85 -10.42 -41.22
C ALA A 20 7.65 -11.01 -40.05
N LEU A 21 8.67 -11.83 -40.34
CA LEU A 21 9.54 -12.42 -39.34
C LEU A 21 10.37 -11.37 -38.59
N GLY A 22 10.89 -10.37 -39.31
CA GLY A 22 11.57 -9.22 -38.72
C GLY A 22 10.65 -8.40 -37.81
N GLY A 23 9.41 -8.17 -38.22
CA GLY A 23 8.40 -7.50 -37.40
C GLY A 23 8.10 -8.23 -36.10
N VAL A 24 7.96 -9.57 -36.14
CA VAL A 24 7.75 -10.40 -34.95
C VAL A 24 8.95 -10.34 -34.00
N LEU A 25 10.18 -10.40 -34.52
CA LEU A 25 11.39 -10.25 -33.71
C LEU A 25 11.47 -8.90 -33.01
N ILE A 26 11.17 -7.81 -33.72
CA ILE A 26 11.14 -6.45 -33.14
C ILE A 26 10.08 -6.36 -32.04
N LEU A 27 8.90 -6.93 -32.26
CA LEU A 27 7.81 -6.95 -31.28
C LEU A 27 8.22 -7.74 -30.02
N LEU A 28 8.90 -8.88 -30.20
CA LEU A 28 9.40 -9.69 -29.08
C LEU A 28 10.43 -8.91 -28.25
N VAL A 29 11.39 -8.26 -28.89
CA VAL A 29 12.37 -7.39 -28.21
C VAL A 29 11.67 -6.24 -27.47
N PHE A 30 10.66 -5.63 -28.09
CA PHE A 30 9.88 -4.57 -27.47
C PHE A 30 9.15 -5.05 -26.20
N VAL A 31 8.53 -6.23 -26.23
CA VAL A 31 7.87 -6.83 -25.07
C VAL A 31 8.86 -7.08 -23.94
N VAL A 32 10.04 -7.63 -24.24
CA VAL A 32 11.09 -7.84 -23.23
C VAL A 32 11.54 -6.53 -22.60
N LEU A 33 11.72 -5.47 -23.40
CA LEU A 33 12.07 -4.14 -22.91
C LEU A 33 10.98 -3.54 -22.00
N VAL A 34 9.71 -3.71 -22.35
CA VAL A 34 8.58 -3.24 -21.52
C VAL A 34 8.56 -3.96 -20.17
N ILE A 35 8.69 -5.29 -20.17
CA ILE A 35 8.70 -6.08 -18.93
C ILE A 35 9.90 -5.68 -18.05
N ALA A 36 11.08 -5.51 -18.64
CA ALA A 36 12.28 -5.07 -17.91
C ALA A 36 12.08 -3.69 -17.26
N ASN A 37 11.50 -2.73 -18.00
CA ASN A 37 11.20 -1.40 -17.48
C ASN A 37 10.23 -1.44 -16.30
N ILE A 38 9.14 -2.22 -16.40
CA ILE A 38 8.16 -2.36 -15.31
C ILE A 38 8.84 -2.93 -14.06
N LYS A 39 9.67 -3.97 -14.23
CA LYS A 39 10.40 -4.59 -13.10
C LYS A 39 11.35 -3.59 -12.42
N VAL A 40 12.07 -2.79 -13.19
CA VAL A 40 12.96 -1.76 -12.65
C VAL A 40 12.16 -0.67 -11.93
N TYR A 41 11.06 -0.23 -12.52
CA TYR A 41 10.18 0.77 -11.90
C TYR A 41 9.62 0.31 -10.55
N ASN A 42 9.12 -0.92 -10.49
CA ASN A 42 8.59 -1.51 -9.26
C ASN A 42 9.67 -1.61 -8.17
N LYS A 43 10.87 -2.08 -8.53
CA LYS A 43 12.01 -2.12 -7.59
C LYS A 43 12.39 -0.74 -7.07
N ARG A 44 12.41 0.28 -7.94
CA ARG A 44 12.72 1.66 -7.52
C ARG A 44 11.68 2.18 -6.54
N LYS A 45 10.39 1.93 -6.81
CA LYS A 45 9.30 2.32 -5.90
C LYS A 45 9.41 1.60 -4.56
N GLU A 46 9.66 0.30 -4.57
CA GLU A 46 9.86 -0.49 -3.34
C GLU A 46 11.03 0.06 -2.51
N LEU A 47 12.20 0.26 -3.13
CA LEU A 47 13.35 0.84 -2.46
C LEU A 47 13.07 2.23 -1.91
N ALA A 48 12.37 3.10 -2.64
CA ALA A 48 11.98 4.41 -2.15
C ALA A 48 11.11 4.32 -0.88
N THR A 49 10.10 3.43 -0.89
CA THR A 49 9.26 3.22 0.30
C THR A 49 10.06 2.64 1.47
N GLN A 50 11.05 1.77 1.22
CA GLN A 50 11.93 1.27 2.26
C GLN A 50 12.78 2.41 2.85
N VAL A 51 13.35 3.27 2.01
CA VAL A 51 14.13 4.44 2.47
C VAL A 51 13.27 5.34 3.36
N ASP A 52 12.05 5.67 2.95
CA ASP A 52 11.17 6.54 3.75
C ASP A 52 10.77 5.88 5.07
N ASN A 53 10.46 4.58 5.06
CA ASN A 53 10.19 3.84 6.29
C ASN A 53 11.41 3.80 7.23
N LEU A 54 12.62 3.63 6.70
CA LEU A 54 13.84 3.64 7.49
C LEU A 54 14.11 5.02 8.08
N LYS A 55 13.89 6.10 7.32
CA LYS A 55 14.00 7.48 7.82
C LYS A 55 13.04 7.74 8.97
N ASN A 56 11.78 7.35 8.82
CA ASN A 56 10.77 7.50 9.87
C ASN A 56 11.15 6.72 11.14
N LYS A 57 11.73 5.52 10.98
CA LYS A 57 12.24 4.74 12.12
C LYS A 57 13.42 5.43 12.80
N ILE A 58 14.34 6.01 12.04
CA ILE A 58 15.48 6.76 12.59
C ILE A 58 14.97 7.95 13.40
N GLU A 59 14.04 8.74 12.86
CA GLU A 59 13.47 9.89 13.54
C GLU A 59 12.74 9.48 14.84
N ALA A 60 11.92 8.43 14.78
CA ALA A 60 11.24 7.91 15.97
C ALA A 60 12.22 7.41 17.05
N ILE A 61 13.32 6.76 16.65
CA ILE A 61 14.35 6.30 17.59
C ILE A 61 15.12 7.50 18.16
N GLN A 62 15.41 8.51 17.36
CA GLN A 62 16.07 9.74 17.83
C GLN A 62 15.22 10.47 18.86
N GLN A 63 13.93 10.67 18.59
CA GLN A 63 12.99 11.26 19.54
C GLN A 63 12.93 10.47 20.85
N LYS A 64 12.79 9.13 20.77
CA LYS A 64 12.82 8.28 21.96
C LYS A 64 14.14 8.42 22.74
N ASN A 65 15.28 8.49 22.06
CA ASN A 65 16.57 8.65 22.70
C ASN A 65 16.68 10.02 23.40
N GLU A 66 16.20 11.10 22.77
CA GLU A 66 16.14 12.42 23.40
C GLU A 66 15.24 12.43 24.63
N ASP A 67 14.07 11.79 24.56
CA ASP A 67 13.15 11.70 25.69
C ASP A 67 13.74 10.87 26.84
N LEU A 68 14.40 9.75 26.53
CA LEU A 68 15.13 8.97 27.52
C LEU A 68 16.28 9.77 28.16
N LYS A 69 17.04 10.53 27.36
CA LYS A 69 18.10 11.41 27.88
C LYS A 69 17.53 12.49 28.80
N LYS A 70 16.40 13.11 28.44
CA LYS A 70 15.70 14.06 29.32
C LYS A 70 15.25 13.38 30.61
N GLY A 71 14.73 12.17 30.55
CA GLY A 71 14.35 11.38 31.72
C GLY A 71 15.53 11.06 32.63
N ILE A 72 16.67 10.64 32.07
CA ILE A 72 17.91 10.43 32.83
C ILE A 72 18.38 11.73 33.47
N SER A 73 18.36 12.84 32.74
CA SER A 73 18.77 14.15 33.28
C SER A 73 17.90 14.60 34.45
N LYS A 74 16.62 14.21 34.44
CA LYS A 74 15.65 14.49 35.49
C LYS A 74 15.56 13.38 36.55
N SER A 75 16.36 12.31 36.47
CA SER A 75 16.21 11.16 37.36
C SER A 75 16.53 11.48 38.83
N ASN A 76 17.24 12.59 39.07
CA ASN A 76 17.58 13.08 40.42
C ASN A 76 16.63 14.19 40.91
N ASP A 77 15.59 14.51 40.14
CA ASP A 77 14.56 15.49 40.52
C ASP A 77 13.40 14.79 41.22
N ASP A 78 13.16 15.12 42.49
CA ASP A 78 12.11 14.51 43.32
C ASP A 78 10.72 14.61 42.68
N ALA A 79 10.43 15.71 41.98
CA ALA A 79 9.15 15.90 41.29
C ALA A 79 9.01 14.95 40.08
N TYR A 80 10.11 14.64 39.40
CA TYR A 80 10.13 13.69 38.29
C TYR A 80 9.99 12.25 38.79
N ILE A 81 10.65 11.90 39.89
CA ILE A 81 10.52 10.58 40.54
C ILE A 81 9.07 10.36 40.99
N GLU A 82 8.45 11.34 41.64
CA GLU A 82 7.05 11.25 42.07
C GLU A 82 6.10 11.09 40.88
N LYS A 83 6.34 11.82 39.79
CA LYS A 83 5.54 11.71 38.58
C LYS A 83 5.62 10.30 37.98
N VAL A 84 6.83 9.76 37.80
CA VAL A 84 7.04 8.40 37.26
C VAL A 84 6.44 7.35 38.19
N ALA A 85 6.59 7.50 39.51
CA ALA A 85 6.01 6.58 40.48
C ALA A 85 4.47 6.51 40.38
N ARG A 86 3.80 7.66 40.22
CA ARG A 86 2.34 7.71 40.06
C ARG A 86 1.87 7.27 38.68
N GLU A 87 2.53 7.69 37.60
CA GLU A 87 2.07 7.47 36.22
C GLU A 87 2.46 6.09 35.67
N ASP A 88 3.69 5.65 35.89
CA ASP A 88 4.24 4.43 35.29
C ASP A 88 4.17 3.22 36.22
N LEU A 89 4.24 3.44 37.55
CA LEU A 89 4.29 2.38 38.55
C LEU A 89 3.01 2.26 39.40
N ASP A 90 2.05 3.18 39.22
CA ASP A 90 0.79 3.26 39.99
C ASP A 90 1.03 3.25 41.52
N LEU A 91 2.16 3.82 41.95
CA LEU A 91 2.57 3.94 43.35
C LEU A 91 2.00 5.22 43.95
N GLN A 92 1.60 5.13 45.21
CA GLN A 92 1.05 6.23 46.00
C GLN A 92 1.91 6.51 47.23
N LYS A 93 1.90 7.74 47.74
CA LYS A 93 2.57 8.07 49.00
C LYS A 93 1.78 7.50 50.19
N GLU A 94 2.48 7.30 51.31
CA GLU A 94 1.83 6.89 52.55
C GLU A 94 0.77 7.93 52.96
N GLY A 95 -0.50 7.49 53.07
CA GLY A 95 -1.64 8.35 53.41
C GLY A 95 -2.60 8.70 52.25
N GLU A 96 -2.33 8.27 51.02
CA GLU A 96 -3.20 8.51 49.86
C GLU A 96 -4.26 7.40 49.66
N THR A 97 -5.41 7.73 49.06
CA THR A 97 -6.54 6.81 48.82
C THR A 97 -6.79 6.60 47.34
N VAL A 98 -6.75 5.33 46.88
CA VAL A 98 -7.04 4.95 45.49
C VAL A 98 -8.55 4.95 45.23
N ILE A 99 -9.01 5.62 44.17
CA ILE A 99 -10.40 5.59 43.70
C ILE A 99 -10.43 4.89 42.34
N SER A 100 -11.04 3.72 42.26
CA SER A 100 -11.24 2.98 41.01
C SER A 100 -12.68 3.16 40.49
N PHE A 101 -12.80 3.62 39.25
CA PHE A 101 -14.10 3.76 38.59
C PHE A 101 -14.48 2.45 37.90
N ILE A 102 -15.49 1.74 38.42
CA ILE A 102 -16.06 0.56 37.77
C ILE A 102 -17.00 1.04 36.66
N LYS A 103 -16.63 0.78 35.40
CA LYS A 103 -17.49 1.08 34.26
C LYS A 103 -18.65 0.07 34.24
N ALA A 104 -19.89 0.55 34.30
CA ALA A 104 -21.07 -0.29 34.16
C ALA A 104 -20.99 -1.10 32.84
N PRO A 105 -21.41 -2.38 32.82
CA PRO A 105 -21.33 -3.22 31.63
C PRO A 105 -22.08 -2.53 30.48
N ASN A 106 -21.33 -2.16 29.44
CA ASN A 106 -21.93 -1.47 28.31
C ASN A 106 -22.89 -2.41 27.58
N GLN A 107 -24.07 -1.91 27.21
CA GLN A 107 -25.00 -2.63 26.35
C GLN A 107 -24.46 -2.63 24.92
N GLN A 108 -23.50 -3.51 24.65
CA GLN A 108 -22.95 -3.78 23.32
C GLN A 108 -23.98 -4.58 22.49
N SER A 109 -25.02 -3.94 21.95
CA SER A 109 -26.03 -4.65 21.12
C SER A 109 -26.55 -3.90 19.89
N SER A 110 -26.15 -2.64 19.65
CA SER A 110 -26.62 -1.84 18.51
C SER A 110 -25.79 -2.00 17.23
N ASN A 111 -24.47 -2.22 17.34
CA ASN A 111 -23.55 -2.23 16.18
C ASN A 111 -23.78 -3.42 15.22
N ASN A 112 -24.27 -4.56 15.72
CA ASN A 112 -24.41 -5.78 14.90
C ASN A 112 -25.64 -5.75 13.98
N ARG A 113 -26.70 -5.01 14.34
CA ARG A 113 -27.92 -4.88 13.50
C ARG A 113 -27.68 -3.97 12.31
N GLU A 114 -26.96 -2.87 12.53
CA GLU A 114 -26.62 -1.92 11.48
C GLU A 114 -25.69 -2.59 10.45
N LYS A 115 -24.63 -3.28 10.89
CA LYS A 115 -23.72 -4.04 10.02
C LYS A 115 -24.42 -5.09 9.15
N ARG A 116 -25.41 -5.83 9.70
CA ARG A 116 -26.20 -6.79 8.90
C ARG A 116 -27.05 -6.11 7.83
N ASN A 117 -27.56 -4.91 8.08
CA ASN A 117 -28.37 -4.17 7.11
C ASN A 117 -27.53 -3.61 5.96
N ILE A 118 -26.35 -3.02 6.23
CA ILE A 118 -25.43 -2.50 5.19
C ILE A 118 -24.86 -3.62 4.31
N LEU A 119 -24.54 -4.80 4.89
CA LEU A 119 -24.07 -5.94 4.10
C LEU A 119 -25.15 -6.51 3.17
N GLN A 120 -26.40 -6.60 3.63
CA GLN A 120 -27.52 -7.06 2.81
C GLN A 120 -27.84 -6.05 1.69
N ALA A 121 -27.80 -4.74 1.98
CA ALA A 121 -27.99 -3.70 0.97
C ALA A 121 -26.92 -3.73 -0.13
N TRP A 122 -25.66 -3.93 0.25
CA TRP A 122 -24.56 -4.07 -0.71
C TRP A 122 -24.68 -5.35 -1.55
N LEU A 123 -25.00 -6.49 -0.94
CA LEU A 123 -25.17 -7.76 -1.65
C LEU A 123 -26.33 -7.71 -2.67
N GLY A 124 -27.45 -7.06 -2.32
CA GLY A 124 -28.60 -6.93 -3.22
C GLY A 124 -28.31 -6.04 -4.43
N TRP A 125 -27.56 -4.95 -4.24
CA TRP A 125 -27.09 -4.12 -5.34
C TRP A 125 -26.12 -4.89 -6.25
N ALA A 126 -25.18 -5.63 -5.67
CA ALA A 126 -24.18 -6.39 -6.43
C ALA A 126 -24.83 -7.49 -7.27
N SER A 127 -25.75 -8.29 -6.72
CA SER A 127 -26.42 -9.37 -7.45
C SER A 127 -27.24 -8.85 -8.64
N SER A 128 -27.92 -7.72 -8.46
CA SER A 128 -28.73 -7.09 -9.52
C SER A 128 -27.88 -6.62 -10.72
N GLY A 129 -26.64 -6.16 -10.46
CA GLY A 129 -25.70 -5.77 -11.51
C GLY A 129 -25.15 -6.97 -12.32
N TRP A 130 -24.96 -8.12 -11.67
CA TRP A 130 -24.48 -9.35 -12.33
C TRP A 130 -25.51 -9.95 -13.27
N ASP A 131 -26.80 -9.86 -12.95
CA ASP A 131 -27.88 -10.36 -13.81
C ASP A 131 -28.04 -9.52 -15.09
N TRP A 132 -27.92 -8.19 -14.98
CA TRP A 132 -27.90 -7.30 -16.14
C TRP A 132 -26.71 -7.58 -17.08
N LEU A 133 -25.53 -7.85 -16.50
CA LEU A 133 -24.32 -8.15 -17.28
C LEU A 133 -24.49 -9.42 -18.13
N LYS A 134 -25.04 -10.49 -17.55
CA LYS A 134 -25.29 -11.74 -18.27
C LYS A 134 -26.32 -11.57 -19.38
N ASN A 135 -27.33 -10.73 -19.16
CA ASN A 135 -28.39 -10.51 -20.15
C ASN A 135 -27.93 -9.58 -21.30
N SER A 136 -26.85 -8.82 -21.13
CA SER A 136 -26.32 -7.92 -22.16
C SER A 136 -25.45 -8.61 -23.23
N PHE A 137 -25.19 -9.91 -23.10
CA PHE A 137 -24.39 -10.70 -24.05
C PHE A 137 -25.22 -11.79 -24.76
N LYS A 138 -26.54 -11.63 -24.85
CA LYS A 138 -27.43 -12.50 -25.61
C LYS A 138 -28.15 -11.74 -26.72
#